data_AF-A0A5J6VV49-F1
#
_entry.id   AF-A0A5J6VV49-F1
#
_cell.length_a   1.000
_cell.length_b   1.000
_cell.length_c   1.000
_cell.angle_alpha   90.00
_cell.angle_beta   90.00
_cell.angle_gamma   90.00
#
_symmetry.space_group_name_H-M   'P 1'
#
loop_
_entity.id
_entity.type
_entity.pdbx_description
1 polymer ?
#
loop_
_entity_poly.entity_id
_entity_poly.type
_entity_poly.pdbx_seq_one_letter_code
_entity_poly.pdbx_strand_id
1 'polypeptide(L)'
;MSAVLLFHVDDAGRWPNLLANLRNAQTAAPAQSLRVIANGQAPVSLWAKGHWRREIEERISAGVQVDFCENSLRNMGLNPDDRPAGSQLVAAGIIAIADAQEAGALYIKP
;
A
#
# COMPACT_ATOMS: atom_id res chain seq x y z
N MET A 1 -1.29 -18.86 11.92
CA MET A 1 -0.72 -17.60 11.39
C MET A 1 -1.69 -16.49 11.76
N SER A 2 -1.20 -15.35 12.25
CA SER A 2 -2.07 -14.19 12.51
C SER A 2 -2.63 -13.67 11.18
N ALA A 3 -3.88 -13.19 11.18
CA ALA A 3 -4.50 -12.59 10.00
C ALA A 3 -3.68 -11.39 9.51
N VAL A 4 -3.60 -11.18 8.19
CA VAL A 4 -2.92 -10.01 7.61
C VAL A 4 -3.72 -8.74 7.92
N LEU A 5 -3.06 -7.66 8.33
CA LEU A 5 -3.68 -6.34 8.35
C LEU A 5 -3.57 -5.71 6.97
N LEU A 6 -4.70 -5.59 6.29
CA LEU A 6 -4.80 -5.03 4.95
C LEU A 6 -5.20 -3.55 5.04
N PHE A 7 -4.27 -2.67 4.66
CA PHE A 7 -4.51 -1.25 4.53
C PHE A 7 -4.88 -0.91 3.09
N HIS A 8 -6.01 -0.22 2.90
CA HIS A 8 -6.42 0.31 1.62
C HIS A 8 -6.29 1.84 1.62
N VAL A 9 -5.60 2.37 0.61
CA VAL A 9 -5.51 3.82 0.35
C VAL A 9 -5.91 4.11 -1.10
N ASP A 10 -6.82 5.06 -1.29
CA ASP A 10 -7.36 5.47 -2.59
C ASP A 10 -7.16 6.96 -2.91
N ASP A 11 -6.72 7.74 -1.92
CA ASP A 11 -6.53 9.19 -2.01
C ASP A 11 -5.06 9.60 -1.82
N ALA A 12 -4.60 10.55 -2.63
CA ALA A 12 -3.21 11.03 -2.66
C ALA A 12 -2.80 11.75 -1.35
N GLY A 13 -3.75 12.32 -0.62
CA GLY A 13 -3.54 13.04 0.63
C GLY A 13 -3.49 12.15 1.87
N ARG A 14 -3.76 10.83 1.75
CA ARG A 14 -3.86 9.89 2.88
C ARG A 14 -2.57 9.19 3.27
N TRP A 15 -1.48 9.37 2.53
CA TRP A 15 -0.16 8.81 2.88
C TRP A 15 0.33 9.13 4.30
N PRO A 16 0.17 10.35 4.84
CA PRO A 16 0.59 10.65 6.21
C PRO A 16 -0.10 9.75 7.24
N ASN A 17 -1.42 9.55 7.11
CA ASN A 17 -2.21 8.71 8.01
C ASN A 17 -1.86 7.23 7.84
N LEU A 18 -1.76 6.76 6.59
CA LEU A 18 -1.36 5.38 6.30
C LEU A 18 0.01 5.07 6.91
N LEU A 19 1.01 5.91 6.67
CA LEU A 19 2.38 5.70 7.16
C LEU A 19 2.43 5.76 8.69
N ALA A 20 1.68 6.66 9.33
CA ALA A 20 1.54 6.68 10.78
C ALA A 20 0.96 5.38 11.33
N ASN A 21 -0.09 4.84 10.70
CA ASN A 21 -0.68 3.57 11.11
C ASN A 21 0.27 2.39 10.91
N LEU A 22 1.03 2.36 9.81
CA LEU A 22 2.05 1.33 9.58
C LEU A 22 3.13 1.37 10.66
N ARG A 23 3.66 2.56 11.01
CA ARG A 23 4.65 2.70 12.09
C ARG A 23 4.09 2.20 13.42
N ASN A 24 2.87 2.63 13.77
CA ASN A 24 2.21 2.20 15.00
C ASN A 24 2.01 0.68 15.06
N ALA A 25 1.56 0.06 13.96
CA ALA A 25 1.38 -1.39 13.87
C ALA A 25 2.71 -2.14 14.01
N GLN A 26 3.77 -1.69 13.33
CA GLN A 26 5.10 -2.29 13.43
C GLN A 26 5.68 -2.18 14.86
N THR A 27 5.44 -1.07 15.57
CA THR A 27 5.89 -0.90 16.96
C THR A 27 5.06 -1.75 17.94
N ALA A 28 3.74 -1.74 17.82
CA ALA A 28 2.85 -2.43 18.75
C ALA A 28 2.82 -3.95 18.54
N ALA A 29 3.01 -4.41 17.30
CA ALA A 29 2.98 -5.82 16.93
C ALA A 29 4.04 -6.13 15.85
N PRO A 30 5.33 -6.24 16.20
CA PRO A 30 6.42 -6.43 15.23
C PRO A 30 6.32 -7.69 14.35
N ALA A 31 5.63 -8.73 14.83
CA ALA A 31 5.40 -9.98 14.10
C ALA A 31 4.14 -9.95 13.20
N GLN A 32 3.38 -8.85 13.21
CA GLN A 32 2.16 -8.72 12.44
C GLN A 32 2.46 -8.53 10.96
N SER A 33 1.88 -9.36 10.10
CA SER A 33 1.95 -9.17 8.65
C SER A 33 1.10 -7.98 8.22
N LEU A 34 1.70 -7.06 7.47
CA LEU A 34 1.07 -5.84 6.97
C LEU A 34 1.10 -5.83 5.44
N ARG A 35 -0.05 -5.51 4.84
CA ARG A 35 -0.18 -5.34 3.39
C ARG A 35 -0.88 -4.02 3.09
N VAL A 36 -0.41 -3.30 2.08
CA VAL A 36 -1.01 -2.08 1.57
C VAL A 36 -1.46 -2.33 0.13
N ILE A 37 -2.69 -1.97 -0.19
CA ILE A 37 -3.17 -1.89 -1.57
C ILE A 37 -3.51 -0.43 -1.86
N ALA A 38 -2.77 0.16 -2.80
CA ALA A 38 -2.97 1.52 -3.28
C ALA A 38 -3.66 1.51 -4.65
N ASN A 39 -4.82 2.17 -4.74
CA ASN A 39 -5.56 2.37 -5.98
C ASN A 39 -6.01 3.83 -6.11
N GLY A 40 -6.86 4.12 -7.10
CA GLY A 40 -7.40 5.47 -7.31
C GLY A 40 -6.29 6.50 -7.55
N GLN A 41 -6.35 7.61 -6.82
CA GLN A 41 -5.36 8.70 -6.91
C GLN A 41 -4.18 8.50 -5.97
N ALA A 42 -4.24 7.55 -5.03
CA ALA A 42 -3.18 7.34 -4.05
C ALA A 42 -1.75 7.27 -4.65
N PRO A 43 -1.48 6.59 -5.78
CA PRO A 43 -0.13 6.47 -6.31
C PRO A 43 0.53 7.82 -6.68
N VAL A 44 -0.24 8.85 -7.02
CA VAL A 44 0.26 10.15 -7.52
C VAL A 44 1.33 10.75 -6.59
N SER A 45 1.09 10.76 -5.28
CA SER A 45 2.01 11.31 -4.28
C SER A 45 3.36 10.59 -4.21
N LEU A 46 3.41 9.30 -4.60
CA LEU A 46 4.64 8.52 -4.58
C LEU A 46 5.44 8.63 -5.89
N TRP A 47 4.75 8.92 -7.00
CA TRP A 47 5.40 9.18 -8.29
C TRP A 47 6.06 10.56 -8.36
N ALA A 48 5.71 11.48 -7.46
CA ALA A 48 6.46 12.71 -7.24
C ALA A 48 7.85 12.48 -6.62
N LYS A 49 8.20 11.24 -6.24
CA LYS A 49 9.50 10.83 -5.68
C LYS A 49 9.96 11.67 -4.46
N GLY A 50 9.01 12.17 -3.66
CA GLY A 50 9.24 13.02 -2.49
C GLY A 50 9.40 12.27 -1.16
N HIS A 51 9.06 12.94 -0.05
CA HIS A 51 9.16 12.36 1.31
C HIS A 51 8.38 11.05 1.45
N TRP A 52 7.12 11.02 1.00
CA TRP A 52 6.27 9.83 1.09
C TRP A 52 6.81 8.64 0.31
N ARG A 53 7.50 8.91 -0.81
CA ARG A 53 8.18 7.87 -1.59
C ARG A 53 9.25 7.16 -0.78
N ARG A 54 10.15 7.92 -0.16
CA ARG A 54 11.23 7.34 0.67
C ARG A 54 10.66 6.56 1.84
N GLU A 55 9.67 7.13 2.52
CA GLU A 55 9.12 6.51 3.72
C GLU A 55 8.40 5.17 3.41
N ILE A 56 7.63 5.10 2.32
CA ILE A 56 7.01 3.82 1.94
C ILE A 56 8.05 2.77 1.53
N GLU A 57 9.14 3.17 0.87
CA GLU A 57 10.24 2.25 0.51
C GLU A 57 10.98 1.72 1.75
N GLU A 58 11.13 2.54 2.79
CA GLU A 58 11.61 2.08 4.09
C GLU A 58 10.66 1.07 4.73
N ARG A 59 9.34 1.30 4.65
CA ARG A 59 8.35 0.35 5.17
C ARG A 59 8.37 -0.97 4.40
N ILE A 60 8.52 -0.91 3.08
CA ILE A 60 8.69 -2.09 2.21
C ILE A 60 9.94 -2.87 2.61
N SER A 61 11.07 -2.17 2.80
CA SER A 61 12.33 -2.78 3.24
C SER A 61 12.22 -3.40 4.64
N ALA A 62 11.30 -2.91 5.48
CA ALA A 62 10.95 -3.46 6.78
C ALA A 62 9.86 -4.55 6.72
N GLY A 63 9.54 -5.09 5.54
CA GLY A 63 8.66 -6.24 5.36
C GLY A 63 7.19 -5.93 5.09
N VAL A 64 6.80 -4.67 4.90
CA VAL A 64 5.43 -4.32 4.49
C VAL A 64 5.23 -4.67 3.01
N GLN A 65 4.26 -5.51 2.69
CA GLN A 65 3.87 -5.74 1.30
C GLN A 65 3.10 -4.53 0.77
N VAL A 66 3.46 -4.01 -0.40
CA VAL A 66 2.77 -2.87 -1.02
C VAL A 66 2.45 -3.18 -2.47
N ASP A 67 1.18 -3.14 -2.82
CA ASP A 67 0.69 -3.39 -4.18
C ASP A 67 0.05 -2.13 -4.77
N PHE A 68 0.32 -1.89 -6.05
CA PHE A 68 -0.28 -0.80 -6.83
C PHE A 68 -1.22 -1.34 -7.91
N CYS A 69 -2.40 -0.74 -8.01
CA CYS A 69 -3.39 -1.07 -9.02
C CYS A 69 -2.97 -0.58 -10.41
N GLU A 70 -2.74 -1.49 -11.35
CA GLU A 70 -2.34 -1.16 -12.73
C GLU A 70 -3.35 -0.28 -13.46
N ASN A 71 -4.65 -0.56 -13.28
CA ASN A 71 -5.72 0.28 -13.83
C ASN A 71 -5.65 1.72 -13.32
N SER A 72 -5.29 1.91 -12.05
CA SER A 72 -5.14 3.24 -11.45
C SER A 72 -3.91 3.96 -12.00
N LEU A 73 -2.77 3.27 -12.12
CA LEU A 73 -1.56 3.85 -12.73
C LEU A 73 -1.83 4.31 -14.16
N ARG A 74 -2.48 3.46 -14.97
CA ARG A 74 -2.87 3.79 -16.35
C ARG A 74 -3.79 5.01 -16.40
N ASN A 75 -4.81 5.06 -15.55
CA ASN A 75 -5.76 6.18 -15.50
C ASN A 75 -5.10 7.51 -15.09
N MET A 76 -4.06 7.44 -14.26
CA MET A 76 -3.30 8.62 -13.80
C MET A 76 -2.11 8.96 -14.70
N GLY A 77 -1.86 8.21 -15.79
CA GLY A 77 -0.71 8.42 -16.67
C GLY A 77 0.64 8.16 -15.99
N LEU A 78 0.68 7.29 -14.98
CA LEU A 78 1.88 6.96 -14.22
C LEU A 78 2.55 5.73 -14.81
N ASN A 79 3.86 5.82 -15.06
CA ASN A 79 4.66 4.70 -15.54
C ASN A 79 4.81 3.62 -14.44
N PRO A 80 4.34 2.38 -14.63
CA PRO A 80 4.46 1.32 -13.63
C PRO A 80 5.90 0.99 -13.24
N ASP A 81 6.87 1.18 -14.14
CA ASP A 81 8.28 0.91 -13.86
C ASP A 81 8.90 1.91 -12.86
N ASP A 82 8.28 3.07 -12.68
CA ASP A 82 8.70 4.07 -11.71
C ASP A 82 8.18 3.81 -10.29
N ARG A 83 7.47 2.70 -10.06
CA ARG A 83 6.88 2.34 -8.75
C ARG A 83 7.92 2.23 -7.62
N PRO A 84 7.51 2.39 -6.34
CA PRO A 84 8.37 2.15 -5.18
C PRO A 84 9.15 0.84 -5.27
N ALA A 85 10.46 0.88 -4.99
CA ALA A 85 11.29 -0.31 -5.04
C ALA A 85 10.75 -1.38 -4.08
N GLY A 86 10.69 -2.64 -4.54
CA GLY A 86 10.16 -3.77 -3.76
C GLY A 86 8.63 -3.87 -3.69
N SER A 87 7.88 -2.90 -4.23
CA SER A 87 6.42 -3.03 -4.37
C SER A 87 6.02 -4.07 -5.44
N GLN A 88 4.74 -4.33 -5.60
CA GLN A 88 4.19 -5.17 -6.67
C GLN A 88 3.07 -4.46 -7.42
N LEU A 89 2.70 -5.02 -8.57
CA LEU A 89 1.53 -4.59 -9.34
C LEU A 89 0.41 -5.62 -9.18
N VAL A 90 -0.82 -5.13 -9.15
CA VAL A 90 -2.04 -5.95 -9.22
C VAL A 90 -2.96 -5.41 -10.30
N ALA A 91 -3.58 -6.30 -11.08
CA ALA A 91 -4.42 -5.90 -12.21
C ALA A 91 -5.55 -4.94 -11.81
N ALA A 92 -6.23 -5.24 -10.70
CA ALA A 92 -7.27 -4.38 -10.12
C ALA A 92 -7.19 -4.40 -8.60
N GLY A 93 -6.94 -3.23 -7.98
CA GLY A 93 -6.80 -3.10 -6.53
C GLY A 93 -8.04 -3.58 -5.77
N ILE A 94 -9.24 -3.32 -6.29
CA ILE A 94 -10.50 -3.78 -5.67
C ILE A 94 -10.62 -5.31 -5.64
N ILE A 95 -10.11 -6.01 -6.67
CA ILE A 95 -10.11 -7.48 -6.71
C ILE A 95 -9.09 -8.01 -5.70
N ALA A 96 -7.87 -7.45 -5.70
CA ALA A 96 -6.85 -7.82 -4.74
C ALA A 96 -7.26 -7.59 -3.27
N ILE A 97 -8.09 -6.57 -3.01
CA ILE A 97 -8.69 -6.33 -1.68
C ILE A 97 -9.74 -7.39 -1.33
N ALA A 98 -10.61 -7.75 -2.28
CA ALA A 98 -11.61 -8.79 -2.08
C ALA A 98 -10.95 -10.15 -1.81
N ASP A 99 -9.99 -10.55 -2.65
CA ASP A 99 -9.25 -11.80 -2.52
C ASP A 99 -8.51 -11.88 -1.17
N ALA A 100 -7.90 -10.78 -0.73
CA ALA A 100 -7.20 -10.74 0.55
C ALA A 100 -8.17 -10.89 1.73
N GLN A 101 -9.34 -10.26 1.69
CA GLN A 101 -10.36 -10.41 2.73
C GLN A 101 -10.95 -11.82 2.75
N GLU A 102 -11.19 -12.42 1.58
CA GLU A 102 -11.63 -13.82 1.46
C GLU A 102 -10.60 -14.79 2.07
N ALA A 103 -9.30 -14.49 1.90
CA ALA A 103 -8.21 -15.21 2.55
C ALA A 103 -8.06 -14.91 4.06
N GLY A 104 -8.95 -14.10 4.65
CA GLY A 104 -9.00 -13.80 6.07
C GLY A 104 -8.23 -12.55 6.51
N ALA A 105 -7.83 -11.67 5.59
CA ALA A 105 -7.22 -10.39 5.97
C ALA A 105 -8.22 -9.44 6.65
N LEU A 106 -7.74 -8.66 7.62
CA LEU A 106 -8.51 -7.65 8.34
C LEU A 106 -8.35 -6.30 7.63
N TYR A 107 -9.46 -5.76 7.14
CA TYR A 107 -9.49 -4.54 6.33
C TYR A 107 -9.44 -3.25 7.17
N ILE A 108 -8.58 -2.31 6.76
CA ILE A 108 -8.38 -1.00 7.38
C ILE A 108 -8.31 0.08 6.29
N LYS A 109 -9.05 1.18 6.46
CA LYS A 109 -9.02 2.35 5.56
C LYS A 109 -8.64 3.64 6.33
N PRO A 110 -7.38 4.11 6.23
CA PRO A 110 -6.88 5.32 6.91
C PRO A 110 -7.44 6.67 6.40
#